data_AF-A0A2E0IYM4-F1
#
_entry.id   AF-A0A2E0IYM4-F1
#
_cell.length_a   1.000
_cell.length_b   1.000
_cell.length_c   1.000
_cell.angle_alpha   90.00
_cell.angle_beta   90.00
_cell.angle_gamma   90.00
#
_symmetry.space_group_name_H-M   'P 1'
#
loop_
_entity.id
_entity.type
_entity.pdbx_description
1 polymer ?
#
loop_
_entity_poly.entity_id
_entity_poly.type
_entity_poly.pdbx_seq_one_letter_code
_entity_poly.pdbx_strand_id
1 'polypeptide(L)'
;MICGKLYSRLAYASRLFAIIGLLGMAGVIHAHGGDDSESGDLRPVMDPLPADLAGVRVQLRRTLAPQLLVSNDTDRVLTIFDHDARPFLRIGHGEVQADLGAAAFHRTNTLMAPGAIAEDASEEARWRTVEPEPNWGWFDLRLRTDSIDVPETVRGHGKRAFIGAWSIPVQLGERRSAITGHFEFVPEPGGIPEARITDTGPLGESALVRAMNGSARTGLFLSYRGNQPLIVHGAADEPMLRFDSDGVAVNRHSPTWKEIAPAGAPRYQAGDGTDWARVSSQRSYGWIDPRAGFTGTVESADEASVLKRWTIPVTLGERASAIKGVTEWKPVEPLASAH
;
A
#
# COMPACT_ATOMS: atom_id res chain seq x y z
N MET A 1 -46.37 -79.11 14.14
CA MET A 1 -46.00 -77.72 14.46
C MET A 1 -44.48 -77.65 14.31
N ILE A 2 -44.02 -77.45 13.08
CA ILE A 2 -42.62 -77.61 12.66
C ILE A 2 -42.22 -76.35 11.90
N CYS A 3 -41.12 -75.78 12.35
CA CYS A 3 -40.51 -74.55 11.88
C CYS A 3 -39.50 -74.83 10.75
N GLY A 4 -39.47 -73.96 9.75
CA GLY A 4 -38.31 -73.69 8.91
C GLY A 4 -38.19 -74.44 7.58
N LYS A 5 -37.66 -73.71 6.58
CA LYS A 5 -37.37 -74.06 5.16
C LYS A 5 -38.56 -73.78 4.20
N LEU A 6 -38.44 -73.22 3.00
CA LEU A 6 -37.32 -72.89 2.10
C LEU A 6 -37.89 -72.03 0.92
N TYR A 7 -37.15 -71.01 0.47
CA TYR A 7 -36.91 -70.58 -0.93
C TYR A 7 -37.98 -69.93 -1.86
N SER A 8 -37.40 -69.14 -2.79
CA SER A 8 -37.87 -68.66 -4.11
C SER A 8 -38.58 -67.29 -4.09
N ARG A 9 -38.25 -66.28 -4.92
CA ARG A 9 -37.49 -66.22 -6.19
C ARG A 9 -37.10 -64.75 -6.51
N LEU A 10 -36.07 -64.63 -7.37
CA LEU A 10 -35.54 -63.40 -8.00
C LEU A 10 -36.61 -62.50 -8.65
N ALA A 11 -36.39 -61.18 -8.59
CA ALA A 11 -36.58 -60.28 -9.73
C ALA A 11 -35.75 -58.99 -9.59
N TYR A 12 -34.81 -58.82 -10.52
CA TYR A 12 -34.32 -57.59 -11.15
C TYR A 12 -34.54 -56.23 -10.47
N ALA A 13 -33.44 -55.54 -10.13
CA ALA A 13 -33.07 -54.27 -10.77
C ALA A 13 -31.74 -53.75 -10.19
N SER A 14 -30.67 -54.04 -10.93
CA SER A 14 -29.38 -53.38 -10.87
C SER A 14 -29.51 -51.88 -11.11
N ARG A 15 -29.11 -51.03 -10.15
CA ARG A 15 -28.61 -49.67 -10.44
C ARG A 15 -27.48 -49.31 -9.47
N LEU A 16 -26.24 -49.55 -9.94
CA LEU A 16 -25.11 -48.71 -9.58
C LEU A 16 -25.52 -47.26 -9.89
N PHE A 17 -25.56 -46.40 -8.88
CA PHE A 17 -25.50 -44.96 -9.14
C PHE A 17 -24.04 -44.57 -9.17
N ALA A 18 -23.55 -44.39 -10.39
CA ALA A 18 -22.33 -43.67 -10.69
C ALA A 18 -22.41 -42.28 -10.04
N ILE A 19 -21.46 -41.97 -9.18
CA ILE A 19 -21.13 -40.59 -8.82
C ILE A 19 -20.46 -40.00 -10.06
N ILE A 20 -21.29 -39.47 -10.97
CA ILE A 20 -20.82 -38.69 -12.11
C ILE A 20 -20.33 -37.36 -11.57
N GLY A 21 -19.06 -37.09 -11.83
CA GLY A 21 -18.41 -35.85 -11.49
C GLY A 21 -19.12 -34.67 -12.15
N LEU A 22 -19.63 -33.76 -11.31
CA LEU A 22 -19.72 -32.35 -11.66
C LEU A 22 -18.41 -31.68 -11.19
N LEU A 23 -17.34 -31.86 -11.97
CA LEU A 23 -16.42 -30.76 -12.20
C LEU A 23 -17.16 -29.76 -13.08
N GLY A 24 -18.11 -29.05 -12.48
CA GLY A 24 -18.65 -27.82 -13.06
C GLY A 24 -17.53 -26.80 -12.99
N MET A 25 -17.15 -26.30 -14.16
CA MET A 25 -16.05 -25.36 -14.36
C MET A 25 -15.97 -24.38 -13.19
N ALA A 26 -14.82 -24.36 -12.52
CA ALA A 26 -14.39 -23.16 -11.84
C ALA A 26 -14.30 -22.10 -12.95
N GLY A 27 -15.41 -21.38 -13.16
CA GLY A 27 -15.38 -20.13 -13.87
C GLY A 27 -14.27 -19.34 -13.19
N VAL A 28 -13.28 -18.95 -13.98
CA VAL A 28 -12.25 -18.03 -13.53
C VAL A 28 -13.03 -16.82 -13.05
N ILE A 29 -13.19 -16.69 -11.73
CA ILE A 29 -13.61 -15.44 -11.13
C ILE A 29 -12.44 -14.53 -11.44
N HIS A 30 -12.56 -13.84 -12.56
CA HIS A 30 -11.78 -12.66 -12.84
C HIS A 30 -12.20 -11.69 -11.74
N ALA A 31 -11.48 -11.71 -10.63
CA ALA A 31 -11.31 -10.49 -9.88
C ALA A 31 -10.80 -9.50 -10.92
N HIS A 32 -11.58 -8.45 -11.22
CA HIS A 32 -11.14 -7.33 -12.04
C HIS A 32 -9.99 -6.62 -11.30
N GLY A 33 -8.81 -7.24 -11.27
CA GLY A 33 -7.55 -6.52 -11.24
C GLY A 33 -7.40 -5.96 -12.64
N GLY A 34 -7.29 -4.63 -12.75
CA GLY A 34 -7.21 -3.92 -14.03
C GLY A 34 -6.22 -4.61 -14.95
N ASP A 35 -6.77 -5.23 -15.99
CA ASP A 35 -6.02 -5.69 -17.14
C ASP A 35 -6.08 -4.52 -18.11
N ASP A 36 -5.02 -3.72 -18.04
CA ASP A 36 -4.47 -2.86 -19.07
C ASP A 36 -3.19 -2.29 -18.45
N SER A 37 -2.08 -2.99 -18.64
CA SER A 37 -0.76 -2.46 -18.30
C SER A 37 -0.41 -1.33 -19.29
N GLU A 38 -1.10 -0.21 -19.19
CA GLU A 38 -0.74 1.04 -19.84
C GLU A 38 0.15 1.82 -18.88
N SER A 39 1.30 2.26 -19.36
CA SER A 39 2.48 2.75 -18.63
C SER A 39 2.28 3.97 -17.70
N GLY A 40 1.43 3.89 -16.68
CA GLY A 40 1.30 4.92 -15.66
C GLY A 40 -0.07 4.97 -14.99
N ASP A 41 -0.13 5.70 -13.87
CA ASP A 41 -1.32 5.84 -13.03
C ASP A 41 -1.79 7.30 -13.03
N LEU A 42 -3.04 7.54 -13.40
CA LEU A 42 -3.67 8.85 -13.36
C LEU A 42 -4.26 9.11 -11.97
N ARG A 43 -3.88 10.22 -11.34
CA ARG A 43 -4.21 10.49 -9.93
C ARG A 43 -4.83 11.87 -9.73
N PRO A 44 -5.91 11.99 -8.95
CA PRO A 44 -6.33 13.29 -8.46
C PRO A 44 -5.38 13.75 -7.33
N VAL A 45 -4.99 15.01 -7.39
CA VAL A 45 -4.17 15.74 -6.42
C VAL A 45 -4.95 16.96 -5.98
N MET A 46 -5.08 17.16 -4.67
CA MET A 46 -5.80 18.30 -4.10
C MET A 46 -4.86 19.51 -3.97
N ASP A 47 -5.32 20.67 -4.40
CA ASP A 47 -4.62 21.94 -4.22
C ASP A 47 -4.81 22.46 -2.77
N PRO A 48 -3.99 23.43 -2.31
CA PRO A 48 -4.23 24.10 -1.04
C PRO A 48 -5.64 24.70 -0.98
N LEU A 49 -6.32 24.51 0.15
CA LEU A 49 -7.66 25.08 0.35
C LEU A 49 -7.59 26.63 0.32
N PRO A 50 -8.55 27.30 -0.35
CA PRO A 50 -8.63 28.74 -0.33
C PRO A 50 -8.90 29.27 1.09
N ALA A 51 -8.45 30.50 1.36
CA ALA A 51 -8.63 31.16 2.66
C ALA A 51 -10.11 31.23 3.11
N ASP A 52 -11.02 31.21 2.15
CA ASP A 52 -12.48 31.17 2.30
C ASP A 52 -12.98 29.99 3.12
N LEU A 53 -12.23 28.89 3.11
CA LEU A 53 -12.52 27.65 3.81
C LEU A 53 -11.69 27.49 5.09
N ALA A 54 -11.15 28.59 5.63
CA ALA A 54 -10.41 28.55 6.89
C ALA A 54 -11.23 27.89 8.01
N GLY A 55 -10.61 26.92 8.67
CA GLY A 55 -11.23 26.10 9.73
C GLY A 55 -11.92 24.82 9.23
N VAL A 56 -12.11 24.66 7.92
CA VAL A 56 -12.49 23.37 7.30
C VAL A 56 -11.22 22.57 7.03
N ARG A 57 -11.23 21.28 7.35
CA ARG A 57 -10.16 20.34 6.98
C ARG A 57 -10.69 19.38 5.92
N VAL A 58 -9.95 19.27 4.83
CA VAL A 58 -10.25 18.35 3.72
C VAL A 58 -9.04 17.43 3.51
N GLN A 59 -9.29 16.15 3.28
CA GLN A 59 -8.28 15.18 2.91
C GLN A 59 -8.74 14.38 1.70
N LEU A 60 -7.84 14.22 0.72
CA LEU A 60 -8.01 13.28 -0.37
C LEU A 60 -7.25 11.99 -0.06
N ARG A 61 -7.98 10.88 0.11
CA ARG A 61 -7.41 9.55 0.39
C ARG A 61 -7.36 8.70 -0.86
N ARG A 62 -6.26 7.97 -1.00
CA ARG A 62 -6.09 6.93 -2.02
C ARG A 62 -6.66 5.62 -1.48
N THR A 63 -7.77 5.19 -2.07
CA THR A 63 -8.39 3.88 -1.83
C THR A 63 -8.63 3.21 -3.19
N LEU A 64 -9.49 2.20 -3.28
CA LEU A 64 -9.91 1.63 -4.58
C LEU A 64 -10.57 2.67 -5.49
N ALA A 65 -11.17 3.72 -4.91
CA ALA A 65 -11.56 4.95 -5.60
C ALA A 65 -11.12 6.18 -4.78
N PRO A 66 -10.86 7.34 -5.40
CA PRO A 66 -10.53 8.56 -4.65
C PRO A 66 -11.65 8.93 -3.68
N GLN A 67 -11.29 9.13 -2.40
CA GLN A 67 -12.24 9.48 -1.35
C GLN A 67 -11.88 10.84 -0.75
N LEU A 68 -12.84 11.76 -0.72
CA LEU A 68 -12.73 12.99 0.07
C LEU A 68 -13.23 12.73 1.47
N LEU A 69 -12.49 13.23 2.46
CA LEU A 69 -12.91 13.30 3.85
C LEU A 69 -12.89 14.75 4.27
N VAL A 70 -14.00 15.22 4.82
CA VAL A 70 -14.15 16.60 5.29
C VAL A 70 -14.52 16.59 6.76
N SER A 71 -13.92 17.49 7.51
CA SER A 71 -14.37 17.86 8.86
C SER A 71 -14.52 19.38 8.92
N ASN A 72 -15.62 19.83 9.50
CA ASN A 72 -15.92 21.24 9.65
C ASN A 72 -16.15 21.58 11.12
N ASP A 73 -15.10 22.08 11.76
CA ASP A 73 -15.12 22.49 13.17
C ASP A 73 -15.50 23.98 13.34
N THR A 74 -15.95 24.64 12.26
CA THR A 74 -16.37 26.05 12.30
C THR A 74 -17.81 26.19 12.83
N ASP A 75 -18.20 27.41 13.15
CA ASP A 75 -19.56 27.81 13.50
C ASP A 75 -20.50 27.95 12.29
N ARG A 76 -19.98 27.76 11.07
CA ARG A 76 -20.72 27.93 9.81
C ARG A 76 -20.95 26.59 9.13
N VAL A 77 -22.11 26.42 8.49
CA VAL A 77 -22.41 25.22 7.70
C VAL A 77 -21.62 25.25 6.39
N LEU A 78 -20.93 24.15 6.10
CA LEU A 78 -20.35 23.88 4.79
C LEU A 78 -21.36 23.09 3.97
N THR A 79 -21.84 23.67 2.87
CA THR A 79 -22.73 23.01 1.90
C THR A 79 -21.91 22.55 0.70
N ILE A 80 -22.08 21.30 0.28
CA ILE A 80 -21.42 20.70 -0.89
C ILE A 80 -22.43 20.56 -2.03
N PHE A 81 -22.00 20.95 -3.23
CA PHE A 81 -22.84 20.94 -4.43
C PHE A 81 -22.36 19.89 -5.43
N ASP A 82 -23.32 19.28 -6.13
CA ASP A 82 -23.05 18.41 -7.26
C ASP A 82 -22.75 19.21 -8.55
N HIS A 83 -22.63 18.52 -9.68
CA HIS A 83 -22.35 19.14 -10.98
C HIS A 83 -23.47 20.05 -11.51
N ASP A 84 -24.71 19.86 -11.04
CA ASP A 84 -25.87 20.65 -11.45
C ASP A 84 -26.13 21.82 -10.48
N ALA A 85 -25.16 22.09 -9.59
CA ALA A 85 -25.26 23.05 -8.50
C ALA A 85 -26.39 22.75 -7.50
N ARG A 86 -26.86 21.51 -7.40
CA ARG A 86 -27.78 21.08 -6.33
C ARG A 86 -26.98 20.75 -5.06
N PRO A 87 -27.36 21.30 -3.89
CA PRO A 87 -26.75 20.91 -2.63
C PRO A 87 -27.15 19.48 -2.26
N PHE A 88 -26.19 18.64 -1.85
CA PHE A 88 -26.47 17.26 -1.45
C PHE A 88 -25.89 16.86 -0.09
N LEU A 89 -24.95 17.63 0.45
CA LEU A 89 -24.42 17.48 1.80
C LEU A 89 -24.33 18.85 2.49
N ARG A 90 -24.57 18.85 3.80
CA ARG A 90 -24.33 19.96 4.73
C ARG A 90 -23.58 19.42 5.94
N ILE A 91 -22.46 20.05 6.28
CA ILE A 91 -21.58 19.64 7.38
C ILE A 91 -21.40 20.83 8.30
N GLY A 92 -21.77 20.71 9.57
CA GLY A 92 -21.65 21.79 10.55
C GLY A 92 -22.67 21.65 11.68
N HIS A 93 -22.62 22.54 12.66
CA HIS A 93 -23.50 22.50 13.85
C HIS A 93 -23.50 21.15 14.59
N GLY A 94 -22.38 20.42 14.52
CA GLY A 94 -22.22 19.14 15.20
C GLY A 94 -22.78 17.93 14.45
N GLU A 95 -23.26 18.07 13.20
CA GLU A 95 -23.80 16.94 12.43
C GLU A 95 -23.49 17.05 10.92
N VAL A 96 -23.80 15.98 10.20
CA VAL A 96 -23.91 15.96 8.74
C VAL A 96 -25.35 15.69 8.36
N GLN A 97 -25.89 16.56 7.52
CA GLN A 97 -27.17 16.35 6.84
C GLN A 97 -26.94 16.04 5.37
N ALA A 98 -27.64 15.04 4.84
CA ALA A 98 -27.65 14.68 3.43
C ALA A 98 -29.03 14.86 2.81
N ASP A 99 -29.09 15.27 1.55
CA ASP A 99 -30.31 15.25 0.76
C ASP A 99 -30.53 13.86 0.17
N LEU A 100 -31.42 13.07 0.78
CA LEU A 100 -31.75 11.73 0.29
C LEU A 100 -32.53 11.75 -1.04
N GLY A 101 -33.07 12.90 -1.45
CA GLY A 101 -33.64 13.08 -2.78
C GLY A 101 -32.57 13.29 -3.86
N ALA A 102 -31.37 13.73 -3.49
CA ALA A 102 -30.31 14.02 -4.45
C ALA A 102 -29.63 12.74 -4.94
N ALA A 103 -29.70 12.48 -6.26
CA ALA A 103 -28.99 11.36 -6.87
C ALA A 103 -27.48 11.40 -6.62
N ALA A 104 -26.90 12.59 -6.42
CA ALA A 104 -25.49 12.76 -6.08
C ALA A 104 -25.13 12.10 -4.73
N PHE A 105 -25.98 12.19 -3.71
CA PHE A 105 -25.71 11.56 -2.42
C PHE A 105 -25.57 10.04 -2.55
N HIS A 106 -26.54 9.40 -3.23
CA HIS A 106 -26.53 7.96 -3.44
C HIS A 106 -25.34 7.47 -4.27
N ARG A 107 -25.02 8.17 -5.38
CA ARG A 107 -23.94 7.77 -6.28
C ARG A 107 -22.54 7.97 -5.71
N THR A 108 -22.40 8.86 -4.74
CA THR A 108 -21.08 9.20 -4.16
C THR A 108 -20.83 8.51 -2.82
N ASN A 109 -21.83 7.90 -2.20
CA ASN A 109 -21.68 7.19 -0.92
C ASN A 109 -21.34 5.70 -1.07
N THR A 110 -21.17 5.20 -2.29
CA THR A 110 -20.80 3.80 -2.57
C THR A 110 -19.54 3.71 -3.43
N LEU A 111 -18.71 2.70 -3.14
CA LEU A 111 -17.42 2.50 -3.81
C LEU A 111 -17.57 1.87 -5.20
N MET A 112 -18.44 0.87 -5.33
CA MET A 112 -18.66 0.07 -6.55
C MET A 112 -20.06 0.32 -7.10
N ALA A 113 -20.13 0.73 -8.37
CA ALA A 113 -21.33 1.05 -9.16
C ALA A 113 -22.14 2.31 -8.74
N PRO A 114 -22.02 3.45 -9.48
CA PRO A 114 -23.06 4.47 -9.50
C PRO A 114 -24.21 3.96 -10.41
N GLY A 115 -24.87 2.85 -10.02
CA GLY A 115 -25.63 1.99 -10.93
C GLY A 115 -27.02 1.60 -10.46
N ALA A 116 -27.77 2.55 -9.91
CA ALA A 116 -29.21 2.76 -10.02
C ALA A 116 -29.47 4.05 -9.25
N ILE A 117 -30.10 5.05 -9.87
CA ILE A 117 -30.71 6.13 -9.09
C ILE A 117 -31.67 5.40 -8.15
N ALA A 118 -31.48 5.52 -6.84
CA ALA A 118 -32.39 4.89 -5.90
C ALA A 118 -33.82 5.31 -6.26
N GLU A 119 -34.80 4.39 -6.26
CA GLU A 119 -36.18 4.68 -6.71
C GLU A 119 -36.79 5.89 -5.98
N ASP A 120 -36.25 6.21 -4.80
CA ASP A 120 -36.67 7.35 -4.01
C ASP A 120 -35.98 8.66 -4.42
N ALA A 121 -34.83 8.66 -5.12
CA ALA A 121 -34.21 9.92 -5.53
C ALA A 121 -35.19 10.71 -6.40
N SER A 122 -35.49 11.93 -5.97
CA SER A 122 -36.48 12.79 -6.59
C SER A 122 -35.94 14.21 -6.72
N GLU A 123 -36.62 15.04 -7.50
CA GLU A 123 -36.25 16.45 -7.61
C GLU A 123 -36.48 17.21 -6.28
N GLU A 124 -37.27 16.66 -5.36
CA GLU A 124 -37.54 17.27 -4.06
C GLU A 124 -36.43 16.98 -3.04
N ALA A 125 -36.04 18.01 -2.28
CA ALA A 125 -35.02 17.86 -1.25
C ALA A 125 -35.57 17.16 0.00
N ARG A 126 -34.87 16.12 0.47
CA ARG A 126 -35.18 15.36 1.68
C ARG A 126 -33.98 15.29 2.61
N TRP A 127 -33.75 16.38 3.34
CA TRP A 127 -32.65 16.49 4.29
C TRP A 127 -32.84 15.57 5.51
N ARG A 128 -31.83 14.75 5.79
CA ARG A 128 -31.76 13.90 6.98
C ARG A 128 -30.37 13.96 7.58
N THR A 129 -30.29 13.93 8.91
CA THR A 129 -29.03 13.67 9.61
C THR A 129 -28.56 12.26 9.25
N VAL A 130 -27.33 12.15 8.76
CA VAL A 130 -26.69 10.87 8.40
C VAL A 130 -25.46 10.57 9.26
N GLU A 131 -24.92 11.58 9.95
CA GLU A 131 -23.81 11.43 10.91
C GLU A 131 -24.00 12.44 12.06
N PRO A 132 -24.00 12.01 13.33
CA PRO A 132 -24.07 12.89 14.50
C PRO A 132 -22.75 13.61 14.86
N GLU A 133 -21.82 13.71 13.93
CA GLU A 133 -20.59 14.51 14.03
C GLU A 133 -20.37 15.32 12.74
N PRO A 134 -19.68 16.47 12.76
CA PRO A 134 -19.51 17.33 11.59
C PRO A 134 -18.35 16.86 10.69
N ASN A 135 -18.30 15.55 10.41
CA ASN A 135 -17.32 14.95 9.52
C ASN A 135 -17.96 13.90 8.61
N TRP A 136 -17.56 13.89 7.34
CA TRP A 136 -18.12 12.98 6.34
C TRP A 136 -17.10 12.64 5.27
N GLY A 137 -17.17 11.42 4.74
CA GLY A 137 -16.38 10.99 3.60
C GLY A 137 -17.23 10.50 2.44
N TRP A 138 -16.87 10.85 1.21
CA TRP A 138 -17.57 10.39 0.00
C TRP A 138 -16.63 10.20 -1.19
N PHE A 139 -17.07 9.43 -2.17
CA PHE A 139 -16.40 9.14 -3.44
C PHE A 139 -16.95 10.07 -4.52
N ASP A 140 -16.45 11.32 -4.56
CA ASP A 140 -16.95 12.31 -5.53
C ASP A 140 -16.72 11.83 -6.97
N LEU A 141 -17.79 11.79 -7.76
CA LEU A 141 -17.72 11.29 -9.14
C LEU A 141 -16.80 12.14 -10.02
N ARG A 142 -16.60 13.42 -9.68
CA ARG A 142 -15.70 14.33 -10.40
C ARG A 142 -14.22 13.98 -10.23
N LEU A 143 -13.88 13.08 -9.30
CA LEU A 143 -12.50 12.64 -9.05
C LEU A 143 -12.19 11.30 -9.73
N ARG A 144 -13.13 10.69 -10.44
CA ARG A 144 -12.89 9.43 -11.14
C ARG A 144 -11.99 9.66 -12.35
N THR A 145 -11.09 8.71 -12.58
CA THR A 145 -10.03 8.79 -13.59
C THR A 145 -10.26 7.83 -14.76
N ASP A 146 -11.21 6.90 -14.64
CA ASP A 146 -11.57 5.89 -15.64
C ASP A 146 -12.05 6.48 -16.97
N SER A 147 -12.66 7.68 -16.93
CA SER A 147 -13.15 8.37 -18.13
C SER A 147 -12.20 9.44 -18.67
N ILE A 148 -11.00 9.61 -18.09
CA ILE A 148 -10.06 10.65 -18.50
C ILE A 148 -9.06 10.06 -19.49
N ASP A 149 -9.10 10.54 -20.72
CA ASP A 149 -8.11 10.18 -21.74
C ASP A 149 -6.77 10.87 -21.43
N VAL A 150 -5.72 10.07 -21.22
CA VAL A 150 -4.35 10.56 -21.11
C VAL A 150 -3.73 10.52 -22.51
N PRO A 151 -3.30 11.68 -23.07
CA PRO A 151 -2.72 11.69 -24.41
C PRO A 151 -1.53 10.74 -24.53
N GLU A 152 -1.42 10.01 -25.64
CA GLU A 152 -0.32 9.06 -25.88
C GLU A 152 1.05 9.72 -25.78
N THR A 153 1.15 11.00 -26.17
CA THR A 153 2.37 11.78 -25.99
C THR A 153 2.76 11.86 -24.52
N VAL A 154 1.83 12.02 -23.59
CA VAL A 154 2.15 12.06 -22.15
C VAL A 154 2.63 10.69 -21.66
N ARG A 155 1.98 9.60 -22.09
CA ARG A 155 2.36 8.22 -21.71
C ARG A 155 3.77 7.86 -22.21
N GLY A 156 4.07 8.19 -23.46
CA GLY A 156 5.35 7.87 -24.11
C GLY A 156 6.55 8.66 -23.57
N HIS A 157 6.36 9.81 -22.93
CA HIS A 157 7.45 10.60 -22.35
C HIS A 157 7.94 10.08 -20.99
N GLY A 158 7.18 9.20 -20.32
CA GLY A 158 7.59 8.62 -19.03
C GLY A 158 7.74 9.65 -17.90
N LYS A 159 7.10 10.83 -18.01
CA LYS A 159 7.21 11.93 -17.04
C LYS A 159 5.88 12.26 -16.41
N ARG A 160 5.94 12.79 -15.19
CA ARG A 160 4.75 13.35 -14.52
C ARG A 160 4.19 14.49 -15.34
N ALA A 161 2.88 14.53 -15.49
CA ALA A 161 2.22 15.56 -16.30
C ALA A 161 0.87 15.97 -15.71
N PHE A 162 0.57 17.27 -15.81
CA PHE A 162 -0.76 17.80 -15.57
C PHE A 162 -1.70 17.38 -16.71
N ILE A 163 -2.84 16.78 -16.37
CA ILE A 163 -3.84 16.31 -17.34
C ILE A 163 -5.05 17.24 -17.39
N GLY A 164 -5.48 17.75 -16.24
CA GLY A 164 -6.62 18.65 -16.16
C GLY A 164 -6.91 19.11 -14.74
N ALA A 165 -7.68 20.18 -14.59
CA ALA A 165 -8.13 20.65 -13.28
C ALA A 165 -9.48 20.04 -12.93
N TRP A 166 -9.75 19.88 -11.63
CA TRP A 166 -11.07 19.51 -11.11
C TRP A 166 -11.48 20.49 -10.01
N SER A 167 -12.79 20.60 -9.80
CA SER A 167 -13.38 21.52 -8.82
C SER A 167 -14.69 20.97 -8.27
N ILE A 168 -14.85 21.08 -6.95
CA ILE A 168 -16.06 20.75 -6.22
C ILE A 168 -16.59 22.04 -5.60
N PRO A 169 -17.70 22.60 -6.11
CA PRO A 169 -18.27 23.82 -5.58
C PRO A 169 -18.80 23.59 -4.15
N VAL A 170 -18.51 24.56 -3.29
CA VAL A 170 -18.94 24.55 -1.88
C VAL A 170 -19.43 25.94 -1.47
N GLN A 171 -20.14 26.01 -0.34
CA GLN A 171 -20.53 27.27 0.29
C GLN A 171 -20.33 27.13 1.81
N LEU A 172 -19.54 28.01 2.42
CA LEU A 172 -19.35 28.07 3.87
C LEU A 172 -20.11 29.28 4.44
N GLY A 173 -21.20 29.03 5.16
CA GLY A 173 -22.15 30.07 5.53
C GLY A 173 -22.73 30.73 4.27
N GLU A 174 -22.50 32.02 4.06
CA GLU A 174 -22.93 32.75 2.86
C GLU A 174 -21.86 32.80 1.74
N ARG A 175 -20.65 32.33 2.00
CA ARG A 175 -19.53 32.50 1.07
C ARG A 175 -19.36 31.30 0.14
N ARG A 176 -19.53 31.52 -1.16
CA ARG A 176 -19.24 30.53 -2.20
C ARG A 176 -17.73 30.35 -2.38
N SER A 177 -17.30 29.11 -2.56
CA SER A 177 -15.89 28.75 -2.82
C SER A 177 -15.84 27.39 -3.55
N ALA A 178 -14.65 26.78 -3.62
CA ALA A 178 -14.47 25.45 -4.18
C ALA A 178 -13.33 24.69 -3.47
N ILE A 179 -13.47 23.37 -3.41
CA ILE A 179 -12.34 22.47 -3.17
C ILE A 179 -11.78 22.14 -4.56
N THR A 180 -10.52 22.49 -4.81
CA THR A 180 -9.90 22.38 -6.14
C THR A 180 -8.71 21.44 -6.12
N GLY A 181 -8.34 21.01 -7.32
CA GLY A 181 -7.15 20.23 -7.54
C GLY A 181 -6.94 19.96 -9.02
N HIS A 182 -6.06 19.01 -9.29
CA HIS A 182 -5.72 18.61 -10.63
C HIS A 182 -5.55 17.10 -10.75
N PHE A 183 -5.65 16.60 -11.98
CA PHE A 183 -5.26 15.26 -12.35
C PHE A 183 -3.82 15.28 -12.81
N GLU A 184 -3.03 14.38 -12.25
CA GLU A 184 -1.63 14.20 -12.56
C GLU A 184 -1.41 12.78 -13.05
N PHE A 185 -0.87 12.66 -14.27
CA PHE A 185 -0.33 11.40 -14.74
C PHE A 185 0.99 11.14 -14.00
N VAL A 186 1.10 9.98 -13.37
CA VAL A 186 2.32 9.51 -12.74
C VAL A 186 2.78 8.26 -13.48
N PRO A 187 3.90 8.33 -14.23
CA PRO A 187 4.41 7.18 -14.97
C PRO A 187 4.71 6.03 -14.02
N GLU A 188 4.56 4.79 -14.52
CA GLU A 188 5.08 3.65 -13.78
C GLU A 188 6.60 3.83 -13.61
N PRO A 189 7.15 3.56 -12.43
CA PRO A 189 8.58 3.67 -12.23
C PRO A 189 9.30 2.69 -13.17
N GLY A 190 9.93 3.19 -14.23
CA GLY A 190 10.64 2.40 -15.25
C GLY A 190 11.96 1.80 -14.76
N GLY A 191 12.03 1.36 -13.50
CA GLY A 191 13.26 0.93 -12.84
C GLY A 191 13.01 0.31 -11.47
N ILE A 192 14.10 -0.12 -10.83
CA ILE A 192 14.08 -0.68 -9.48
C ILE A 192 15.17 -0.06 -8.61
N PRO A 193 14.92 0.16 -7.31
CA PRO A 193 15.97 0.53 -6.38
C PRO A 193 16.84 -0.70 -6.09
N GLU A 194 18.14 -0.57 -6.31
CA GLU A 194 19.14 -1.59 -5.99
C GLU A 194 20.11 -1.07 -4.92
N ALA A 195 20.28 -1.81 -3.83
CA ALA A 195 21.34 -1.51 -2.89
C ALA A 195 22.66 -2.13 -3.35
N ARG A 196 23.76 -1.45 -3.03
CA ARG A 196 25.13 -1.85 -3.32
C ARG A 196 26.04 -1.52 -2.14
N ILE A 197 26.87 -2.49 -1.77
CA ILE A 197 27.94 -2.27 -0.78
C ILE A 197 29.04 -1.44 -1.43
N THR A 198 29.48 -0.38 -0.77
CA THR A 198 30.57 0.50 -1.26
C THR A 198 31.84 0.37 -0.43
N ASP A 199 31.73 0.01 0.85
CA ASP A 199 32.86 -0.08 1.78
C ASP A 199 32.48 -1.04 2.92
N THR A 200 33.32 -2.04 3.20
CA THR A 200 33.15 -2.96 4.34
C THR A 200 34.10 -2.62 5.52
N GLY A 201 34.86 -1.53 5.38
CA GLY A 201 35.85 -1.08 6.35
C GLY A 201 36.89 -2.17 6.66
N PRO A 202 37.27 -2.37 7.93
CA PRO A 202 38.26 -3.35 8.36
C PRO A 202 37.79 -4.80 8.26
N LEU A 203 36.51 -5.04 7.95
CA LEU A 203 36.04 -6.41 7.76
C LEU A 203 36.75 -7.04 6.56
N GLY A 204 37.06 -6.25 5.53
CA GLY A 204 37.93 -6.62 4.41
C GLY A 204 37.67 -8.05 3.90
N GLU A 205 38.72 -8.85 3.81
CA GLU A 205 38.67 -10.26 3.37
C GLU A 205 38.05 -11.22 4.40
N SER A 206 37.88 -10.78 5.65
CA SER A 206 37.27 -11.59 6.72
C SER A 206 35.74 -11.65 6.62
N ALA A 207 35.12 -10.82 5.78
CA ALA A 207 33.69 -10.85 5.56
C ALA A 207 33.32 -10.76 4.08
N LEU A 208 32.37 -11.58 3.65
CA LEU A 208 31.62 -11.37 2.42
C LEU A 208 30.31 -10.68 2.77
N VAL A 209 30.11 -9.47 2.27
CA VAL A 209 28.87 -8.70 2.45
C VAL A 209 28.22 -8.48 1.10
N ARG A 210 26.92 -8.79 0.98
CA ARG A 210 26.16 -8.61 -0.26
C ARG A 210 24.81 -7.97 0.03
N ALA A 211 24.38 -7.07 -0.85
CA ALA A 211 22.99 -6.69 -0.93
C ALA A 211 22.19 -7.76 -1.67
N MET A 212 21.02 -8.08 -1.15
CA MET A 212 20.04 -9.00 -1.73
C MET A 212 18.86 -8.17 -2.25
N ASN A 213 18.96 -7.77 -3.51
CA ASN A 213 17.93 -7.02 -4.23
C ASN A 213 16.81 -7.96 -4.71
N GLY A 214 15.64 -7.40 -5.01
CA GLY A 214 14.47 -8.17 -5.48
C GLY A 214 13.13 -7.76 -4.84
N SER A 215 13.14 -6.82 -3.88
CA SER A 215 11.93 -6.16 -3.38
C SER A 215 12.28 -4.78 -2.83
N ALA A 216 11.26 -3.95 -2.54
CA ALA A 216 11.45 -2.66 -1.85
C ALA A 216 12.10 -2.80 -0.45
N ARG A 217 12.02 -3.99 0.15
CA ARG A 217 12.70 -4.37 1.39
C ARG A 217 13.99 -5.08 1.05
N THR A 218 15.05 -4.32 0.81
CA THR A 218 16.36 -4.90 0.46
C THR A 218 16.94 -5.67 1.64
N GLY A 219 17.36 -6.91 1.35
CA GLY A 219 18.10 -7.73 2.32
C GLY A 219 19.60 -7.45 2.26
N LEU A 220 20.31 -7.78 3.34
CA LEU A 220 21.76 -7.89 3.38
C LEU A 220 22.13 -9.30 3.80
N PHE A 221 23.19 -9.80 3.20
CA PHE A 221 23.82 -11.06 3.57
C PHE A 221 25.24 -10.78 4.05
N LEU A 222 25.60 -11.37 5.19
CA LEU A 222 26.95 -11.32 5.72
C LEU A 222 27.42 -12.74 6.03
N SER A 223 28.60 -13.10 5.53
CA SER A 223 29.35 -14.30 5.89
C SER A 223 30.67 -13.87 6.50
N TYR A 224 30.96 -14.32 7.72
CA TYR A 224 32.07 -13.85 8.53
C TYR A 224 33.01 -14.98 8.91
N ARG A 225 34.31 -14.79 8.67
CA ARG A 225 35.38 -15.77 8.90
C ARG A 225 36.45 -15.30 9.88
N GLY A 226 36.28 -14.11 10.48
CA GLY A 226 37.21 -13.62 11.48
C GLY A 226 37.13 -14.38 12.80
N ASN A 227 38.15 -14.17 13.63
CA ASN A 227 38.31 -14.85 14.92
C ASN A 227 37.76 -14.04 16.10
N GLN A 228 37.47 -12.76 15.92
CA GLN A 228 36.90 -11.90 16.95
C GLN A 228 35.37 -11.85 16.79
N PRO A 229 34.59 -11.74 17.87
CA PRO A 229 33.16 -11.51 17.75
C PRO A 229 32.86 -10.24 16.95
N LEU A 230 31.91 -10.34 16.04
CA LEU A 230 31.40 -9.21 15.25
C LEU A 230 29.96 -8.93 15.66
N ILE A 231 29.70 -7.71 16.14
CA ILE A 231 28.36 -7.21 16.40
C ILE A 231 27.92 -6.32 15.25
N VAL A 232 26.76 -6.61 14.67
CA VAL A 232 26.07 -5.75 13.71
C VAL A 232 24.98 -5.00 14.45
N HIS A 233 24.97 -3.68 14.32
CA HIS A 233 24.02 -2.82 15.01
C HIS A 233 22.75 -2.61 14.17
N GLY A 234 21.60 -2.54 14.85
CA GLY A 234 20.30 -2.23 14.27
C GLY A 234 20.18 -0.77 13.86
N ALA A 235 19.00 -0.40 13.36
CA ALA A 235 18.69 0.95 12.89
C ALA A 235 18.66 1.99 14.02
N ALA A 236 18.45 1.57 15.28
CA ALA A 236 18.53 2.43 16.46
C ALA A 236 19.92 2.39 17.13
N ASP A 237 20.94 1.91 16.42
CA ASP A 237 22.33 1.72 16.89
C ASP A 237 22.48 0.69 18.04
N GLU A 238 21.46 -0.14 18.26
CA GLU A 238 21.51 -1.20 19.26
C GLU A 238 22.27 -2.44 18.75
N PRO A 239 22.86 -3.28 19.62
CA PRO A 239 23.34 -4.60 19.23
C PRO A 239 22.17 -5.45 18.69
N MET A 240 22.25 -5.88 17.43
CA MET A 240 21.19 -6.65 16.77
C MET A 240 21.62 -8.07 16.44
N LEU A 241 22.73 -8.24 15.70
CA LEU A 241 23.27 -9.57 15.36
C LEU A 241 24.67 -9.72 15.93
N ARG A 242 25.01 -10.93 16.38
CA ARG A 242 26.35 -11.33 16.78
C ARG A 242 26.81 -12.50 15.95
N PHE A 243 27.96 -12.35 15.31
CA PHE A 243 28.67 -13.40 14.59
C PHE A 243 29.88 -13.82 15.43
N ASP A 244 29.99 -15.11 15.72
CA ASP A 244 31.08 -15.68 16.51
C ASP A 244 31.43 -17.10 16.03
N SER A 245 32.15 -17.86 16.85
CA SER A 245 32.55 -19.22 16.47
C SER A 245 31.40 -20.19 16.28
N ASP A 246 30.29 -19.94 16.97
CA ASP A 246 29.16 -20.85 17.16
C ASP A 246 28.02 -20.56 16.18
N GLY A 247 28.16 -19.49 15.38
CA GLY A 247 27.27 -19.12 14.29
C GLY A 247 26.81 -17.68 14.41
N VAL A 248 25.50 -17.46 14.24
CA VAL A 248 24.88 -16.14 14.35
C VAL A 248 23.76 -16.18 15.38
N ALA A 249 23.78 -15.20 16.29
CA ALA A 249 22.71 -14.94 17.23
C ALA A 249 22.09 -13.56 17.00
N VAL A 250 20.81 -13.44 17.31
CA VAL A 250 20.08 -12.17 17.31
C VAL A 250 19.77 -11.74 18.73
N ASN A 251 19.81 -10.45 19.00
CA ASN A 251 19.35 -9.88 20.25
C ASN A 251 17.82 -9.79 20.25
N ARG A 252 17.13 -10.58 21.07
CA ARG A 252 15.67 -10.56 21.17
C ARG A 252 15.11 -9.23 21.69
N HIS A 253 15.93 -8.39 22.32
CA HIS A 253 15.55 -7.05 22.77
C HIS A 253 15.75 -5.97 21.69
N SER A 254 16.28 -6.29 20.51
CA SER A 254 16.49 -5.29 19.44
C SER A 254 15.15 -4.78 18.87
N PRO A 255 14.86 -3.45 18.93
CA PRO A 255 13.72 -2.88 18.23
C PRO A 255 13.79 -3.08 16.72
N THR A 256 14.98 -3.08 16.11
CA THR A 256 15.12 -3.41 14.68
C THR A 256 14.63 -4.82 14.41
N TRP A 257 15.00 -5.79 15.27
CA TRP A 257 14.55 -7.17 15.12
C TRP A 257 13.02 -7.32 15.22
N LYS A 258 12.35 -6.54 16.08
CA LYS A 258 10.89 -6.49 16.15
C LYS A 258 10.24 -6.21 14.79
N GLU A 259 10.87 -5.38 13.97
CA GLU A 259 10.35 -4.95 12.66
C GLU A 259 10.66 -5.94 11.54
N ILE A 260 11.83 -6.60 11.60
CA ILE A 260 12.38 -7.36 10.46
C ILE A 260 12.36 -8.88 10.65
N ALA A 261 12.02 -9.39 11.84
CA ALA A 261 12.08 -10.82 12.13
C ALA A 261 11.24 -11.64 11.13
N PRO A 262 11.83 -12.63 10.43
CA PRO A 262 11.07 -13.50 9.56
C PRO A 262 10.20 -14.46 10.38
N ALA A 263 9.15 -14.97 9.74
CA ALA A 263 8.28 -15.97 10.36
C ALA A 263 9.09 -17.20 10.83
N GLY A 264 8.84 -17.64 12.06
CA GLY A 264 9.52 -18.79 12.68
C GLY A 264 10.87 -18.48 13.33
N ALA A 265 11.39 -17.26 13.21
CA ALA A 265 12.59 -16.85 13.93
C ALA A 265 12.33 -16.57 15.43
N PRO A 266 13.36 -16.47 16.28
CA PRO A 266 13.21 -16.10 17.68
C PRO A 266 12.39 -14.81 17.82
N ARG A 267 11.34 -14.84 18.65
CA ARG A 267 10.45 -13.68 18.84
C ARG A 267 11.16 -12.56 19.59
N TYR A 268 10.84 -11.33 19.21
CA TYR A 268 11.18 -10.14 19.98
C TYR A 268 10.60 -10.25 21.40
N GLN A 269 11.36 -9.75 22.38
CA GLN A 269 10.95 -9.60 23.77
C GLN A 269 11.26 -8.17 24.21
N ALA A 270 10.31 -7.54 24.89
CA ALA A 270 10.54 -6.22 25.46
C ALA A 270 11.54 -6.33 26.61
N GLY A 271 12.56 -5.47 26.60
CA GLY A 271 13.61 -5.45 27.61
C GLY A 271 14.78 -4.56 27.16
N ASP A 272 15.75 -4.41 28.05
CA ASP A 272 16.97 -3.64 27.82
C ASP A 272 18.19 -4.57 27.66
N GLY A 273 19.28 -4.05 27.09
CA GLY A 273 20.52 -4.80 26.94
C GLY A 273 20.47 -5.88 25.85
N THR A 274 21.11 -7.03 26.10
CA THR A 274 21.24 -8.11 25.13
C THR A 274 20.69 -9.44 25.63
N ASP A 275 19.83 -10.05 24.84
CA ASP A 275 19.31 -11.40 25.03
C ASP A 275 19.50 -12.21 23.74
N TRP A 276 20.65 -12.90 23.66
CA TRP A 276 21.10 -13.55 22.44
C TRP A 276 20.39 -14.89 22.20
N ALA A 277 19.71 -15.01 21.06
CA ALA A 277 19.12 -16.26 20.58
C ALA A 277 19.71 -16.66 19.23
N ARG A 278 20.11 -17.92 19.07
CA ARG A 278 20.73 -18.39 17.83
C ARG A 278 19.73 -18.36 16.66
N VAL A 279 20.16 -17.81 15.52
CA VAL A 279 19.41 -17.77 14.25
C VAL A 279 20.09 -18.57 13.14
N SER A 280 21.39 -18.86 13.27
CA SER A 280 22.14 -19.71 12.34
C SER A 280 23.24 -20.44 13.08
N SER A 281 23.49 -21.71 12.74
CA SER A 281 24.68 -22.45 13.16
C SER A 281 25.87 -22.23 12.20
N GLN A 282 25.64 -21.58 11.06
CA GLN A 282 26.70 -21.14 10.16
C GLN A 282 27.11 -19.73 10.55
N ARG A 283 28.36 -19.34 10.26
CA ARG A 283 28.83 -17.95 10.44
C ARG A 283 28.36 -17.02 9.32
N SER A 284 27.14 -17.22 8.87
CA SER A 284 26.49 -16.42 7.84
C SER A 284 25.01 -16.29 8.10
N TYR A 285 24.47 -15.11 7.81
CA TYR A 285 23.05 -14.82 7.95
C TYR A 285 22.61 -13.71 7.00
N GLY A 286 21.37 -13.82 6.53
CA GLY A 286 20.70 -12.79 5.74
C GLY A 286 19.57 -12.14 6.55
N TRP A 287 19.45 -10.82 6.50
CA TRP A 287 18.37 -10.08 7.16
C TRP A 287 17.86 -8.96 6.27
N ILE A 288 16.64 -8.48 6.51
CA ILE A 288 16.14 -7.24 5.90
C ILE A 288 16.73 -6.06 6.66
N ASP A 289 17.38 -5.12 5.98
CA ASP A 289 17.88 -3.90 6.63
C ASP A 289 17.08 -2.68 6.18
N PRO A 290 16.33 -2.00 7.08
CA PRO A 290 15.52 -0.84 6.70
C PRO A 290 16.38 0.31 6.17
N ARG A 291 17.68 0.36 6.52
CA ARG A 291 18.59 1.38 6.01
C ARG A 291 19.02 1.11 4.57
N ALA A 292 18.95 -0.13 4.05
CA ALA A 292 19.28 -0.44 2.66
C ALA A 292 18.09 -0.34 1.69
N GLY A 293 16.87 -0.66 2.15
CA GLY A 293 15.65 -0.60 1.32
C GLY A 293 15.19 0.84 0.99
N PHE A 294 14.47 1.04 -0.10
CA PHE A 294 13.90 2.35 -0.48
C PHE A 294 12.39 2.24 -0.72
N THR A 295 11.62 3.06 -0.01
CA THR A 295 10.16 3.14 -0.11
C THR A 295 9.68 4.54 -0.48
N GLY A 296 10.59 5.43 -0.88
CA GLY A 296 10.27 6.79 -1.31
C GLY A 296 9.77 6.85 -2.76
N THR A 297 9.49 8.06 -3.23
CA THR A 297 9.21 8.32 -4.66
C THR A 297 10.52 8.66 -5.37
N VAL A 298 10.68 8.21 -6.61
CA VAL A 298 11.81 8.57 -7.46
C VAL A 298 11.37 9.69 -8.39
N GLU A 299 12.04 10.83 -8.31
CA GLU A 299 11.68 12.05 -9.07
C GLU A 299 12.15 11.99 -10.53
N SER A 300 13.29 11.33 -10.80
CA SER A 300 13.83 11.09 -12.13
C SER A 300 14.01 9.59 -12.35
N ALA A 301 13.07 8.98 -13.09
CA ALA A 301 13.05 7.54 -13.32
C ALA A 301 13.90 7.12 -14.54
N ASP A 302 14.36 8.07 -15.34
CA ASP A 302 14.97 7.81 -16.66
C ASP A 302 16.48 7.53 -16.57
N GLU A 303 17.14 7.96 -15.50
CA GLU A 303 18.59 7.83 -15.33
C GLU A 303 18.95 7.13 -14.02
N ALA A 304 20.05 6.39 -14.04
CA ALA A 304 20.60 5.81 -12.82
C ALA A 304 21.05 6.92 -11.87
N SER A 305 20.50 6.92 -10.66
CA SER A 305 20.74 7.98 -9.67
C SER A 305 20.89 7.42 -8.26
N VAL A 306 21.70 8.06 -7.42
CA VAL A 306 21.82 7.66 -6.00
C VAL A 306 20.60 8.18 -5.25
N LEU A 307 19.72 7.27 -4.83
CA LEU A 307 18.53 7.59 -4.04
C LEU A 307 18.88 7.89 -2.59
N LYS A 308 19.80 7.09 -2.02
CA LYS A 308 20.31 7.32 -0.67
C LYS A 308 21.66 6.66 -0.42
N ARG A 309 22.38 7.20 0.55
CA ARG A 309 23.57 6.59 1.14
C ARG A 309 23.23 6.09 2.53
N TRP A 310 23.79 4.95 2.91
CA TRP A 310 23.47 4.32 4.19
C TRP A 310 24.72 3.74 4.84
N THR A 311 24.63 3.53 6.15
CA THR A 311 25.71 3.05 7.00
C THR A 311 25.15 2.11 8.05
N ILE A 312 25.84 0.99 8.26
CA ILE A 312 25.52 -0.02 9.26
C ILE A 312 26.68 -0.09 10.22
N PRO A 313 26.52 0.42 11.46
CA PRO A 313 27.56 0.33 12.47
C PRO A 313 27.84 -1.13 12.81
N VAL A 314 29.12 -1.43 12.98
CA VAL A 314 29.57 -2.75 13.42
C VAL A 314 30.67 -2.61 14.46
N THR A 315 30.70 -3.54 15.41
CA THR A 315 31.77 -3.62 16.41
C THR A 315 32.53 -4.93 16.21
N LEU A 316 33.83 -4.84 15.97
CA LEU A 316 34.74 -5.99 15.82
C LEU A 316 35.63 -6.08 17.06
N GLY A 317 35.35 -7.04 17.94
CA GLY A 317 35.95 -7.06 19.28
C GLY A 317 35.56 -5.79 20.05
N GLU A 318 36.52 -4.90 20.27
CA GLU A 318 36.30 -3.58 20.91
C GLU A 318 36.31 -2.41 19.91
N ARG A 319 36.58 -2.69 18.62
CA ARG A 319 36.79 -1.66 17.61
C ARG A 319 35.49 -1.35 16.86
N ALA A 320 35.02 -0.12 17.00
CA ALA A 320 33.91 0.41 16.20
C ALA A 320 34.30 0.60 14.73
N SER A 321 33.37 0.32 13.84
CA SER A 321 33.49 0.46 12.40
C SER A 321 32.11 0.53 11.72
N ALA A 322 32.07 0.51 10.40
CA ALA A 322 30.85 0.51 9.62
C ALA A 322 30.97 -0.27 8.30
N ILE A 323 29.84 -0.83 7.85
CA ILE A 323 29.59 -1.19 6.46
C ILE A 323 28.82 -0.03 5.82
N LYS A 324 29.26 0.46 4.67
CA LYS A 324 28.61 1.54 3.94
C LYS A 324 28.12 1.07 2.60
N GLY A 325 27.04 1.65 2.15
CA GLY A 325 26.52 1.41 0.82
C GLY A 325 25.68 2.55 0.31
N VAL A 326 25.18 2.33 -0.90
CA VAL A 326 24.23 3.20 -1.58
C VAL A 326 23.03 2.38 -2.00
N THR A 327 21.88 3.04 -2.11
CA THR A 327 20.73 2.54 -2.87
C THR A 327 20.60 3.42 -4.09
N GLU A 328 20.72 2.82 -5.26
CA GLU A 328 20.70 3.47 -6.56
C GLU A 328 19.41 3.10 -7.28
N TRP A 329 18.78 4.07 -7.93
CA TRP A 329 17.77 3.79 -8.94
C TRP A 329 18.46 3.20 -10.15
N LYS A 330 17.94 2.09 -10.65
CA LYS A 330 18.34 1.53 -11.94
C LYS A 330 17.15 1.47 -12.86
N PRO A 331 17.15 2.27 -13.95
CA PRO A 331 16.19 2.08 -15.02
C PRO A 331 16.25 0.63 -15.52
N VAL A 332 15.10 0.01 -15.69
CA VAL A 332 14.94 -1.31 -16.29
C VAL A 332 14.40 -1.07 -17.68
N GLU A 333 15.20 -1.39 -18.70
CA GLU A 333 14.69 -1.40 -20.07
C GLU A 333 13.56 -2.43 -20.17
N PRO A 334 12.38 -2.08 -20.71
CA PRO A 334 11.31 -3.04 -20.92
C PRO A 334 11.80 -4.18 -21.81
N LEU A 335 11.85 -5.41 -21.25
CA LEU A 335 12.12 -6.61 -22.03
C LEU A 335 10.86 -6.97 -22.81
N ALA A 336 10.73 -6.40 -24.02
CA ALA A 336 9.74 -6.71 -25.05
C ALA A 336 8.26 -6.65 -24.60
N SER A 337 7.52 -5.66 -25.11
CA SER A 337 6.06 -5.68 -25.05
C SER A 337 5.54 -6.78 -25.98
N ALA A 338 4.65 -7.65 -25.47
CA ALA A 338 3.88 -8.52 -26.34
C ALA A 338 2.95 -7.65 -27.20
N HIS A 339 3.04 -7.81 -28.52
CA HIS A 339 2.12 -7.23 -29.49
C HIS A 339 0.81 -8.02 -29.54
#